data_AF-A0A0F9EIC6-F1
#
_entry.id   AF-A0A0F9EIC6-F1
#
_cell.length_a   1.000
_cell.length_b   1.000
_cell.length_c   1.000
_cell.angle_alpha   90.00
_cell.angle_beta   90.00
_cell.angle_gamma   90.00
#
_symmetry.space_group_name_H-M   'P 1'
#
loop_
_entity.id
_entity.type
_entity.pdbx_description
1 polymer ?
#
loop_
_entity_poly.entity_id
_entity_poly.type
_entity_poly.pdbx_seq_one_letter_code
_entity_poly.pdbx_strand_id
1 'polypeptide(L)' 'MGCGRVGADLAATLDQEGHEVTILDVNEDAFRRLPPQFGGQRHVGN' A
#
# COMPACT_ATOMS: atom_id res chain seq x y z
N MET A 1 5.40 1.11 -8.25
CA MET A 1 3.93 1.04 -8.07
C MET A 1 3.60 1.95 -6.91
N GLY A 2 3.35 3.25 -7.16
CA GLY A 2 3.18 4.21 -6.07
C GLY A 2 1.88 3.99 -5.27
N CYS A 3 1.91 4.33 -3.99
CA CYS A 3 0.78 4.45 -3.07
C CYS A 3 -0.04 5.74 -3.37
N GLY A 4 -0.38 5.92 -4.65
CA GLY A 4 -1.35 6.90 -5.10
C GLY A 4 -2.75 6.57 -4.58
N ARG A 5 -3.74 7.41 -4.89
CA ARG A 5 -5.14 7.16 -4.47
C ARG A 5 -5.65 5.78 -4.93
N VAL A 6 -5.41 5.46 -6.20
CA VAL A 6 -5.80 4.15 -6.78
C VAL A 6 -4.92 3.01 -6.25
N GLY A 7 -3.63 3.26 -6.03
CA GLY A 7 -2.70 2.24 -5.53
C GLY A 7 -3.03 1.81 -4.11
N ALA A 8 -3.44 2.74 -3.24
CA ALA A 8 -3.87 2.44 -1.88
C ALA A 8 -5.17 1.63 -1.87
N ASP A 9 -6.17 2.03 -2.66
CA ASP A 9 -7.44 1.31 -2.75
C ASP A 9 -7.25 -0.12 -3.29
N LEU A 10 -6.47 -0.27 -4.37
CA LEU A 10 -6.19 -1.59 -4.94
C LEU A 10 -5.42 -2.49 -3.98
N ALA A 11 -4.41 -1.95 -3.29
CA ALA A 11 -3.65 -2.70 -2.32
C ALA A 11 -4.50 -3.14 -1.12
N ALA A 12 -5.41 -2.28 -0.66
CA ALA A 12 -6.35 -2.62 0.40
C ALA A 12 -7.28 -3.76 0.00
N THR A 13 -7.83 -3.73 -1.22
CA THR A 13 -8.70 -4.82 -1.71
C THR A 13 -7.94 -6.14 -1.79
N LEU A 14 -6.72 -6.14 -2.33
CA LEU A 14 -5.91 -7.36 -2.44
C LEU A 14 -5.54 -7.93 -1.07
N ASP A 15 -5.19 -7.08 -0.10
CA ASP A 15 -4.89 -7.47 1.28
C ASP A 15 -6.14 -8.06 1.97
N GLN A 16 -7.32 -7.46 1.76
CA GLN A 16 -8.60 -7.98 2.28
C GLN A 16 -8.99 -9.32 1.65
N GLU A 17 -8.64 -9.55 0.40
CA GLU A 17 -8.84 -10.83 -0.29
C GLU A 17 -7.85 -11.92 0.17
N GLY A 18 -6.90 -11.57 1.04
CA GLY A 18 -5.91 -12.49 1.61
C GLY A 18 -4.66 -12.67 0.75
N HIS A 19 -4.44 -11.78 -0.22
CA HIS A 19 -3.22 -11.78 -1.01
C HIS A 19 -2.07 -11.10 -0.27
N GLU A 20 -0.85 -11.62 -0.46
CA GLU A 20 0.35 -10.97 0.03
C GLU A 20 0.67 -9.75 -0.85
N VAL A 21 0.59 -8.56 -0.26
CA VAL A 21 0.81 -7.28 -0.96
C VAL A 21 2.07 -6.60 -0.46
N THR A 22 2.90 -6.13 -1.38
CA THR A 22 4.04 -5.25 -1.09
C THR A 22 3.91 -3.95 -1.86
N ILE A 23 3.98 -2.82 -1.16
CA ILE A 23 3.89 -1.48 -1.75
C ILE A 23 5.25 -0.80 -1.69
N LEU A 24 5.65 -0.21 -2.81
CA LEU A 24 6.90 0.54 -2.95
C LEU A 24 6.61 1.96 -3.43
N ASP A 25 6.84 2.95 -2.58
CA ASP A 25 6.68 4.38 -2.92
C ASP A 25 7.92 5.15 -2.49
N VAL A 26 8.30 6.18 -3.25
CA VAL A 26 9.42 7.07 -2.90
C VAL A 26 9.03 8.09 -1.83
N ASN A 27 7.73 8.33 -1.66
CA ASN A 27 7.19 9.25 -0.66
C ASN A 27 6.53 8.47 0.49
N GLU A 28 7.16 8.52 1.66
CA GLU A 28 6.66 7.85 2.86
C GLU A 28 5.26 8.33 3.30
N ASP A 29 4.92 9.60 3.05
CA ASP A 29 3.60 10.15 3.39
C ASP A 29 2.47 9.49 2.58
N ALA A 30 2.79 8.89 1.43
CA ALA A 30 1.81 8.20 0.61
C ALA A 30 1.17 7.00 1.34
N PHE A 31 1.92 6.34 2.24
CA PHE A 31 1.42 5.20 3.03
C PHE A 31 0.32 5.57 4.02
N ARG A 32 0.15 6.85 4.37
CA ARG A 32 -0.96 7.32 5.22
C ARG A 32 -2.33 7.10 4.58
N ARG A 33 -2.38 6.84 3.27
CA ARG A 33 -3.61 6.53 2.52
C ARG A 33 -4.06 5.09 2.71
N LEU A 34 -3.18 4.22 3.19
CA LEU A 34 -3.54 2.83 3.46
C LEU A 34 -4.46 2.76 4.67
N PRO A 35 -5.44 1.86 4.63
CA PRO A 35 -6.31 1.67 5.79
C PRO A 35 -5.49 1.19 6.99
N PRO A 36 -5.89 1.53 8.23
CA PRO A 36 -5.20 1.09 9.44
C PRO A 36 -5.05 -0.43 9.58
N GLN A 37 -5.88 -1.20 8.89
CA GLN A 37 -5.89 -2.67 8.92
C GLN A 37 -4.98 -3.30 7.86
N PHE A 38 -4.34 -2.51 6.99
CA PHE A 38 -3.51 -3.02 5.91
C PHE A 38 -2.34 -3.85 6.46
N GLY A 39 -2.33 -5.15 6.13
CA GLY A 39 -1.35 -6.13 6.58
C GLY A 39 -0.11 -6.27 5.70
N GLY A 40 -0.15 -5.71 4.49
CA GLY A 40 0.94 -5.80 3.52
C GLY A 40 2.23 -5.06 3.91
N GLN A 41 3.31 -5.39 3.21
CA GLN A 41 4.63 -4.80 3.41
C GLN A 41 4.73 -3.42 2.74
N ARG A 42 5.42 -2.48 3.39
CA ARG A 42 5.61 -1.10 2.91
C ARG A 42 7.11 -0.81 2.84
N HIS A 43 7.58 -0.39 1.66
CA HIS A 43 8.98 -0.05 1.44
C HIS A 43 9.11 1.33 0.80
N VAL A 44 10.00 2.14 1.37
CA VAL A 44 10.38 3.41 0.76
C VAL A 44 11.43 3.15 -0.33
N GLY A 45 11.16 3.61 -1.56
CA GLY A 45 12.12 3.55 -2.66
C GLY A 45 13.20 4.65 -2.54
N ASN A 46 14.44 4.32 -2.91
CA ASN A 46 15.57 5.25 -3.02
C ASN A 46 15.58 6.01 -4.35
#